data_AF-A0A735RK67-F1
#
_entry.id   AF-A0A735RK67-F1
#
_cell.length_a   1.000
_cell.length_b   1.000
_cell.length_c   1.000
_cell.angle_alpha   90.00
_cell.angle_beta   90.00
_cell.angle_gamma   90.00
#
_symmetry.space_group_name_H-M   'P 1'
#
loop_
_entity.id
_entity.type
_entity.pdbx_description
1 polymer ?
#
loop_
_entity_poly.entity_id
_entity_poly.type
_entity_poly.pdbx_seq_one_letter_code
_entity_poly.pdbx_strand_id
1 'polypeptide(L)'
;MIKGCIAVSLGLLLLTGCRSHPEIPVSDAQSLVMESTVLAAGVTAEQPELTASDIHPSASSRVYNERQEPITVHYRFYWYDARGLEMHPLEAPRSVTIPARSSVTLFGSANYLGAHKVRLYLYL
;
A
#
# COMPACT_ATOMS: atom_id res chain seq x y z
N MET A 1 8.00 58.36 -2.05
CA MET A 1 7.96 57.19 -2.96
C MET A 1 8.37 55.85 -2.32
N ILE A 2 8.86 55.81 -1.07
CA ILE A 2 9.39 54.57 -0.44
C ILE A 2 8.29 53.68 0.19
N LYS A 3 7.17 54.25 0.66
CA LYS A 3 6.09 53.51 1.32
C LYS A 3 5.28 52.59 0.39
N GLY A 4 5.20 52.92 -0.91
CA GLY A 4 4.50 52.09 -1.90
C GLY A 4 5.24 50.80 -2.25
N CYS A 5 6.58 50.84 -2.28
CA CYS A 5 7.40 49.64 -2.54
C CYS A 5 7.26 48.57 -1.45
N ILE A 6 7.14 48.97 -0.17
CA ILE A 6 7.02 48.03 0.95
C ILE A 6 5.69 47.26 0.89
N ALA A 7 4.61 47.94 0.51
CA ALA A 7 3.29 47.32 0.38
C ALA A 7 3.25 46.27 -0.75
N VAL A 8 3.94 46.54 -1.86
CA VAL A 8 4.03 45.61 -3.01
C VAL A 8 4.87 44.38 -2.66
N SER A 9 5.98 44.55 -1.93
CA SER A 9 6.82 43.43 -1.49
C SER A 9 6.12 42.50 -0.49
N LEU A 10 5.25 43.02 0.38
CA LEU A 10 4.50 42.20 1.34
C LEU A 10 3.44 41.34 0.64
N GLY A 11 2.85 41.82 -0.46
CA GLY A 11 1.89 41.08 -1.28
C GLY A 11 2.52 39.90 -2.04
N LEU A 12 3.78 40.03 -2.48
CA LEU A 12 4.50 38.94 -3.17
C LEU A 12 4.86 37.77 -2.24
N LEU A 13 5.10 38.02 -0.95
CA LEU A 13 5.41 36.96 0.04
C LEU A 13 4.18 36.10 0.38
N LEU A 14 2.96 36.63 0.23
CA LEU A 14 1.72 35.86 0.44
C LEU A 14 1.37 34.96 -0.75
N LEU A 15 2.07 35.11 -1.90
CA LEU A 15 1.89 34.29 -3.10
C LEU A 15 2.86 33.11 -3.19
N THR A 16 3.72 32.88 -2.19
CA THR A 16 4.44 31.59 -2.08
C THR A 16 3.45 30.53 -1.60
N GLY A 17 2.54 30.13 -2.50
CA GLY A 17 1.63 29.04 -2.27
C GLY A 17 2.43 27.79 -1.91
N CYS A 18 2.00 27.11 -0.85
CA CYS A 18 2.57 25.83 -0.44
C CYS A 18 2.60 24.91 -1.67
N ARG A 19 3.79 24.58 -2.13
CA ARG A 19 4.00 23.64 -3.23
C ARG A 19 3.64 22.25 -2.69
N SER A 20 2.36 21.91 -2.67
CA SER A 20 1.90 20.55 -2.38
C SER A 20 2.33 19.68 -3.55
N HIS A 21 3.25 18.74 -3.32
CA HIS A 21 3.51 17.70 -4.31
C HIS A 21 2.24 16.85 -4.38
N PRO A 22 1.51 16.84 -5.51
CA PRO A 22 0.27 16.08 -5.60
C PRO A 22 0.62 14.61 -5.68
N GLU A 23 0.64 13.96 -4.53
CA GLU A 23 0.73 12.52 -4.40
C GLU A 23 -0.64 12.04 -3.93
N ILE A 24 -1.19 11.02 -4.60
CA ILE A 24 -2.40 10.37 -4.09
C ILE A 24 -1.94 9.58 -2.86
N PRO A 25 -2.43 9.91 -1.65
CA PRO A 25 -1.91 9.29 -0.44
C PRO A 25 -2.39 7.84 -0.36
N VAL A 26 -1.66 6.95 -1.02
CA VAL A 26 -1.54 5.56 -0.56
C VAL A 26 -0.65 5.65 0.67
N SER A 27 -1.30 5.84 1.82
CA SER A 27 -0.60 5.93 3.10
C SER A 27 0.08 4.60 3.41
N ASP A 28 1.33 4.64 3.86
CA ASP A 28 2.03 3.45 4.37
C ASP A 28 1.25 2.80 5.53
N ALA A 29 0.46 3.59 6.27
CA ALA A 29 -0.43 3.10 7.32
C ALA A 29 -1.63 2.27 6.80
N GLN A 30 -1.92 2.34 5.49
CA GLN A 30 -3.02 1.60 4.83
C GLN A 30 -2.50 0.68 3.72
N SER A 31 -1.29 0.13 3.92
CA SER A 31 -0.67 -0.90 3.07
C SER A 31 -1.27 -2.29 3.30
N LEU A 32 -1.98 -2.51 4.41
CA LEU A 32 -2.70 -3.74 4.72
C LEU A 32 -4.19 -3.44 4.86
N VAL A 33 -5.02 -4.10 4.05
CA VAL A 33 -6.47 -4.01 4.10
C VAL A 33 -7.04 -5.41 4.28
N MET A 34 -7.78 -5.60 5.36
CA MET A 34 -8.42 -6.86 5.71
C MET A 34 -9.92 -6.65 5.83
N GLU A 35 -10.70 -7.53 5.21
CA GLU A 35 -12.14 -7.54 5.45
C GLU A 35 -12.46 -7.93 6.90
N SER A 36 -13.59 -7.44 7.41
CA SER A 36 -14.05 -7.75 8.77
C SER A 36 -14.26 -9.25 8.99
N THR A 37 -14.61 -9.99 7.94
CA THR A 37 -14.79 -11.44 7.95
C THR A 37 -13.47 -12.18 8.22
N VAL A 38 -12.37 -11.73 7.63
CA VAL A 38 -11.02 -12.28 7.85
C VAL A 38 -10.58 -12.10 9.30
N LEU A 39 -10.78 -10.90 9.84
CA LEU A 39 -10.49 -10.59 11.24
C LEU A 39 -11.38 -11.42 12.19
N ALA A 40 -12.68 -11.50 11.92
CA ALA A 40 -13.62 -12.30 12.70
C ALA A 40 -13.30 -13.81 12.64
N ALA A 41 -12.77 -14.28 11.51
CA ALA A 41 -12.31 -15.64 11.35
C ALA A 41 -11.01 -15.93 12.11
N GLY A 42 -10.38 -14.95 12.75
CA GLY A 42 -9.17 -15.13 13.55
C GLY A 42 -7.90 -15.20 12.70
N VAL A 43 -7.89 -14.48 11.56
CA VAL A 43 -6.69 -14.31 10.75
C VAL A 43 -6.08 -12.95 11.05
N THR A 44 -4.76 -12.92 11.25
CA THR A 44 -3.96 -11.70 11.41
C THR A 44 -2.91 -11.65 10.31
N ALA A 45 -2.43 -10.46 9.97
CA ALA A 45 -1.42 -10.27 8.94
C ALA A 45 -0.47 -9.13 9.29
N GLU A 46 0.78 -9.28 8.87
CA GLU A 46 1.80 -8.23 8.94
C GLU A 46 1.69 -7.29 7.74
N GLN A 47 2.14 -6.04 7.91
CA GLN A 47 2.21 -5.10 6.79
C GLN A 47 3.09 -5.69 5.69
N PRO A 48 2.75 -5.49 4.40
CA PRO A 48 3.55 -6.03 3.32
C PRO A 48 4.89 -5.32 3.23
N GLU A 49 5.97 -6.10 3.17
CA GLU A 49 7.32 -5.62 2.91
C GLU A 49 7.53 -5.55 1.39
N LEU A 50 7.89 -4.36 0.89
CA LEU A 50 8.23 -4.16 -0.51
C LEU A 50 9.74 -4.33 -0.71
N THR A 51 10.12 -5.28 -1.56
CA THR A 51 11.46 -5.35 -2.13
C THR A 51 11.43 -4.67 -3.49
N ALA A 52 11.80 -3.39 -3.50
CA ALA A 52 11.94 -2.61 -4.72
C ALA A 52 13.15 -3.12 -5.51
N SER A 53 12.89 -3.63 -6.71
CA SER A 53 13.91 -3.96 -7.71
C SER A 53 13.53 -3.22 -8.99
N ASP A 54 14.52 -2.66 -9.67
CA ASP A 54 14.29 -1.88 -10.90
C ASP A 54 13.61 -2.71 -11.99
N ILE A 55 13.78 -4.03 -11.95
CA ILE A 55 13.30 -4.96 -12.99
C ILE A 55 12.10 -5.77 -12.51
N HIS A 56 12.14 -6.24 -11.25
CA HIS A 56 11.14 -7.20 -10.75
C HIS A 56 10.79 -6.90 -9.28
N PRO A 57 10.00 -5.84 -9.02
CA PRO A 57 9.55 -5.55 -7.66
C PRO A 57 8.76 -6.73 -7.10
N SER A 58 9.01 -7.04 -5.84
CA SER A 58 8.34 -8.12 -5.12
C SER A 58 7.88 -7.66 -3.75
N ALA A 59 6.85 -8.31 -3.23
CA ALA A 59 6.29 -8.00 -1.93
C ALA A 59 5.98 -9.28 -1.18
N SER A 60 6.18 -9.24 0.14
CA SER A 60 5.81 -10.33 1.02
C SER A 60 5.05 -9.86 2.25
N SER A 61 4.15 -10.69 2.75
CA SER A 61 3.47 -10.44 4.02
C SER A 61 3.21 -11.77 4.71
N ARG A 62 3.41 -11.80 6.02
CA ARG A 62 3.14 -12.97 6.84
C ARG A 62 1.70 -12.93 7.32
N VAL A 63 0.97 -14.01 7.12
CA VAL A 63 -0.42 -14.16 7.56
C VAL A 63 -0.51 -15.33 8.52
N TYR A 64 -1.15 -15.12 9.66
CA TYR A 64 -1.26 -16.10 10.75
C TYR A 64 -2.73 -16.48 11.00
N ASN A 65 -2.95 -17.77 11.25
CA ASN A 65 -4.23 -18.34 11.60
C ASN A 65 -4.28 -18.67 13.09
N GLU A 66 -5.08 -17.92 13.84
CA GLU A 66 -5.30 -18.11 15.28
C GLU A 66 -6.26 -19.27 15.59
N ARG A 67 -6.93 -19.87 14.59
CA ARG A 67 -7.89 -20.95 14.80
C ARG A 67 -7.21 -22.32 14.90
N GLN A 68 -7.96 -23.28 15.43
CA GLN A 68 -7.56 -24.69 15.51
C GLN A 68 -7.88 -25.48 14.23
N GLU A 69 -8.50 -24.85 13.25
CA GLU A 69 -8.83 -25.44 11.94
C GLU A 69 -8.13 -24.67 10.81
N PRO A 70 -7.78 -25.33 9.70
CA PRO A 70 -7.25 -24.64 8.52
C PRO A 70 -8.26 -23.65 7.96
N ILE A 71 -7.77 -22.50 7.47
CA ILE A 71 -8.62 -21.50 6.81
C ILE A 71 -8.06 -21.12 5.45
N THR A 72 -8.94 -21.02 4.46
CA THR A 72 -8.59 -20.51 3.14
C THR A 72 -8.93 -19.04 3.07
N VAL A 73 -7.95 -18.22 2.67
CA VAL A 73 -8.14 -16.79 2.42
C VAL A 73 -7.80 -16.49 0.97
N HIS A 74 -8.44 -15.45 0.45
CA HIS A 74 -8.12 -14.86 -0.83
C HIS A 74 -7.34 -13.58 -0.63
N TYR A 75 -6.36 -13.34 -1.50
CA TYR A 75 -5.53 -12.16 -1.42
C TYR A 75 -5.13 -11.61 -2.77
N ARG A 76 -4.80 -10.32 -2.79
CA ARG A 76 -4.23 -9.63 -3.95
C ARG A 76 -3.27 -8.53 -3.50
N PHE A 77 -2.14 -8.43 -4.20
CA PHE A 77 -1.25 -7.27 -4.12
C PHE A 77 -1.66 -6.23 -5.17
N TYR A 78 -1.83 -4.99 -4.72
CA TYR A 78 -2.03 -3.80 -5.54
C TYR A 78 -0.75 -3.00 -5.55
N TRP A 79 -0.28 -2.62 -6.73
CA TRP A 79 0.99 -1.94 -6.93
C TRP A 79 0.73 -0.48 -7.30
N TYR A 80 1.55 0.43 -6.79
CA TYR A 80 1.44 1.85 -7.09
C TYR A 80 2.79 2.44 -7.49
N ASP A 81 2.75 3.42 -8.39
CA ASP A 81 3.92 4.22 -8.78
C ASP A 81 4.35 5.17 -7.65
N ALA A 82 5.44 5.92 -7.87
CA ALA A 82 5.95 6.90 -6.91
C ALA A 82 4.97 8.05 -6.59
N ARG A 83 3.89 8.22 -7.35
CA ARG A 83 2.85 9.24 -7.14
C ARG A 83 1.60 8.65 -6.48
N GLY A 84 1.60 7.35 -6.17
CA GLY A 84 0.45 6.65 -5.60
C GLY A 84 -0.61 6.27 -6.62
N LEU A 85 -0.31 6.27 -7.92
CA LEU A 85 -1.25 5.81 -8.95
C LEU A 85 -1.22 4.29 -9.06
N GLU A 86 -2.39 3.67 -9.09
CA GLU A 86 -2.54 2.22 -9.25
C GLU A 86 -1.98 1.79 -10.61
N MET A 87 -1.15 0.75 -10.58
CA MET A 87 -0.52 0.18 -11.78
C MET A 87 -1.38 -0.94 -12.35
N HIS A 88 -1.41 -1.03 -13.68
CA HIS A 88 -2.19 -2.00 -14.42
C HIS A 88 -1.32 -2.86 -15.37
N PRO A 89 -1.77 -4.09 -15.72
CA PRO A 89 -3.01 -4.75 -15.29
C PRO A 89 -3.03 -5.19 -13.81
N LEU A 90 -4.22 -5.43 -13.26
CA LEU A 90 -4.32 -6.00 -11.92
C LEU A 90 -3.97 -7.48 -11.94
N GLU A 91 -3.19 -7.95 -10.97
CA GLU A 91 -2.95 -9.38 -10.78
C GLU A 91 -4.26 -10.13 -10.52
N ALA A 92 -4.38 -11.37 -10.96
CA ALA A 92 -5.51 -12.22 -10.57
C ALA A 92 -5.50 -12.44 -9.05
N PRO A 93 -6.67 -12.52 -8.38
CA PRO A 93 -6.71 -12.88 -6.97
C PRO A 93 -6.14 -14.29 -6.78
N ARG A 94 -5.42 -14.49 -5.68
CA ARG A 94 -4.81 -15.77 -5.30
C ARG A 94 -5.48 -16.29 -4.04
N SER A 95 -5.47 -17.60 -3.87
CA SER A 95 -6.01 -18.26 -2.69
C SER A 95 -4.92 -19.04 -1.98
N VAL A 96 -4.99 -19.09 -0.66
CA VAL A 96 -4.06 -19.88 0.14
C VAL A 96 -4.77 -20.44 1.36
N THR A 97 -4.46 -21.69 1.70
CA THR A 97 -4.92 -22.31 2.94
C THR A 97 -3.82 -22.21 3.99
N ILE A 98 -4.15 -21.57 5.11
CA ILE A 98 -3.26 -21.40 6.26
C ILE A 98 -3.61 -22.48 7.28
N PRO A 99 -2.67 -23.39 7.62
CA PRO A 99 -2.92 -24.43 8.61
C PRO A 99 -3.31 -23.86 9.97
N ALA A 100 -3.98 -24.66 10.78
CA ALA A 100 -4.32 -24.33 12.16
C ALA A 100 -3.08 -23.87 12.94
N ARG A 101 -3.23 -22.79 13.73
CA ARG A 101 -2.17 -22.25 14.61
C ARG A 101 -0.84 -21.97 13.92
N SER A 102 -0.86 -21.66 12.62
CA SER A 102 0.33 -21.52 11.80
C SER A 102 0.33 -20.23 10.99
N SER A 103 1.50 -19.89 10.44
CA SER A 103 1.69 -18.77 9.51
C SER A 103 2.08 -19.25 8.13
N VAL A 104 1.65 -18.51 7.11
CA VAL A 104 2.16 -18.62 5.74
C VAL A 104 2.64 -17.25 5.27
N THR A 105 3.74 -17.22 4.52
CA THR A 105 4.20 -16.00 3.85
C THR A 105 3.58 -15.93 2.45
N LEU A 106 2.86 -14.85 2.20
CA LEU A 106 2.33 -14.53 0.87
C LEU A 106 3.40 -13.83 0.06
N PHE A 107 3.43 -14.10 -1.24
CA PHE A 107 4.35 -13.47 -2.17
C PHE A 107 3.59 -12.88 -3.36
N GLY A 108 3.89 -11.63 -3.67
CA GLY A 108 3.48 -10.93 -4.88
C GLY A 108 4.73 -10.53 -5.67
N SER A 109 4.64 -10.55 -6.99
CA SER A 109 5.67 -9.98 -7.83
C SER A 109 5.05 -9.31 -9.04
N ALA A 110 5.48 -8.08 -9.30
CA ALA A 110 4.98 -7.28 -10.39
C ALA A 110 5.96 -7.34 -11.56
N ASN A 111 5.43 -7.52 -12.77
CA ASN A 111 6.18 -7.34 -14.01
C ASN A 111 6.20 -5.86 -14.43
N TYR A 112 6.24 -4.94 -13.46
CA TYR A 112 6.17 -3.50 -13.67
C TYR A 112 7.47 -2.84 -13.26
N LEU A 113 7.98 -1.97 -14.13
CA LEU A 113 9.07 -1.07 -13.79
C LEU A 113 8.52 0.09 -12.95
N GLY A 114 9.17 0.42 -11.83
CA GLY A 114 8.82 1.59 -11.03
C GLY A 114 7.64 1.42 -10.07
N ALA A 115 7.40 0.20 -9.56
CA ALA A 115 6.51 0.03 -8.42
C ALA A 115 7.22 0.48 -7.13
N HIS A 116 6.66 1.49 -6.46
CA HIS A 116 7.26 2.09 -5.26
C HIS A 116 6.43 1.89 -4.00
N LYS A 117 5.16 1.52 -4.14
CA LYS A 117 4.29 1.18 -3.01
C LYS A 117 3.47 -0.04 -3.32
N VAL A 118 3.05 -0.74 -2.27
CA VAL A 118 2.24 -1.94 -2.38
C VAL A 118 1.15 -1.94 -1.31
N ARG A 119 -0.03 -2.46 -1.67
CA ARG A 119 -1.12 -2.75 -0.74
C ARG A 119 -1.52 -4.22 -0.85
N LEU A 120 -1.63 -4.89 0.29
CA LEU A 120 -2.21 -6.23 0.40
C LEU A 120 -3.70 -6.12 0.76
N TYR A 121 -4.55 -6.74 -0.03
CA TYR A 121 -5.97 -6.93 0.25
C TYR A 121 -6.26 -8.39 0.60
N LEU A 122 -6.94 -8.64 1.72
CA LEU A 122 -7.30 -9.96 2.24
C LEU A 122 -8.81 -10.08 2.44
N TYR A 123 -9.40 -11.17 1.95
CA TYR A 123 -10.82 -11.51 2.08
C TYR A 123 -11.04 -13.03 2.18
N LEU A 124 -12.26 -13.45 2.54
CA LEU A 124 -12.65 -14.87 2.63
C LEU A 124 -13.40 -15.36 1.39
#